data_AF-A0A536PNX5-F1
#
_entry.id   AF-A0A536PNX5-F1
#
_cell.length_a   1.000
_cell.length_b   1.000
_cell.length_c   1.000
_cell.angle_alpha   90.00
_cell.angle_beta   90.00
_cell.angle_gamma   90.00
#
_symmetry.space_group_name_H-M   'P 1'
#
loop_
_entity.id
_entity.type
_entity.pdbx_description
1 polymer ?
#
loop_
_entity_poly.entity_id
_entity_poly.type
_entity_poly.pdbx_seq_one_letter_code
_entity_poly.pdbx_strand_id
1 'polypeptide(L)'
;MFRGLAPDARHITLEVQDVTLMEPSEDLALAVGHDGPFTLGGRAAHATVTRALDRRSGGSVIEVAVTPGEWQTDHRLLYPGHVFIDDRRLGHSMSMVIGRPVTLSCADPTGAATAVTVASSLVHVRGPWELEIPVA
;
A
#
# COMPACT_ATOMS: atom_id res chain seq x y z
N MET A 1 -29.77 -13.20 3.31
CA MET A 1 -30.68 -12.41 4.16
C MET A 1 -30.05 -12.33 5.55
N PHE A 2 -29.60 -11.15 5.98
CA PHE A 2 -29.07 -10.98 7.33
C PHE A 2 -30.26 -10.90 8.30
N ARG A 3 -30.22 -11.67 9.39
CA ARG A 3 -31.20 -11.50 10.48
C ARG A 3 -31.00 -10.10 11.08
N GLY A 4 -32.10 -9.41 11.37
CA GLY A 4 -32.05 -8.18 12.14
C GLY A 4 -31.43 -8.44 13.52
N LEU A 5 -30.78 -7.41 14.07
CA LEU A 5 -30.22 -7.46 15.43
C LEU A 5 -31.36 -7.65 16.45
N ALA A 6 -31.07 -8.34 17.55
CA ALA A 6 -32.01 -8.43 18.66
C ALA A 6 -32.29 -7.02 19.23
N PRO A 7 -33.52 -6.70 19.68
CA PRO A 7 -33.87 -5.35 20.16
C PRO A 7 -33.05 -4.86 21.36
N ASP A 8 -32.47 -5.80 22.12
CA ASP A 8 -31.64 -5.59 23.29
C ASP A 8 -30.14 -5.67 23.00
N ALA A 9 -29.73 -5.86 21.73
CA ALA A 9 -28.32 -5.83 21.35
C ALA A 9 -27.68 -4.48 21.71
N ARG A 10 -26.48 -4.53 22.28
CA ARG A 10 -25.66 -3.35 22.65
C ARG A 10 -24.30 -3.36 21.98
N HIS A 11 -23.82 -4.54 21.60
CA HIS A 11 -22.54 -4.73 20.94
C HIS A 11 -22.67 -5.82 19.88
N ILE A 12 -21.93 -5.66 18.79
CA ILE A 12 -21.71 -6.67 17.77
C ILE A 12 -20.22 -6.99 17.78
N THR A 13 -19.87 -8.26 17.94
CA THR A 13 -18.50 -8.73 17.75
C THR A 13 -18.40 -9.38 16.38
N LEU A 14 -17.46 -8.92 15.58
CA LEU A 14 -17.11 -9.51 14.30
C LEU A 14 -15.76 -10.22 14.42
N GLU A 15 -15.73 -11.52 14.15
CA GLU A 15 -14.49 -12.26 13.94
C GLU A 15 -13.92 -11.90 12.56
N VAL A 16 -12.71 -11.34 12.55
CA VAL A 16 -12.01 -10.90 11.35
C VAL A 16 -10.75 -11.74 11.19
N GLN A 17 -10.64 -12.43 10.05
CA GLN A 17 -9.51 -13.33 9.78
C GLN A 17 -8.23 -12.57 9.52
N ASP A 18 -8.30 -11.45 8.82
CA ASP A 18 -7.15 -10.62 8.50
C ASP A 18 -7.54 -9.14 8.47
N VAL A 19 -6.62 -8.27 8.85
CA VAL A 19 -6.76 -6.81 8.75
C VAL A 19 -5.67 -6.22 7.87
N THR A 20 -5.95 -5.05 7.29
CA THR A 20 -4.93 -4.26 6.61
C THR A 20 -4.68 -3.00 7.41
N LEU A 21 -3.43 -2.75 7.78
CA LEU A 21 -3.01 -1.63 8.62
C LEU A 21 -1.96 -0.81 7.89
N MET A 22 -1.95 0.49 8.14
CA MET A 22 -0.84 1.35 7.73
C MET A 22 0.07 1.57 8.92
N GLU A 23 1.29 1.04 8.83
CA GLU A 23 2.33 1.21 9.84
C GLU A 23 3.34 2.28 9.40
N PRO A 24 3.75 3.19 10.30
CA PRO A 24 4.90 4.05 10.03
C PRO A 24 6.14 3.19 9.71
N SER A 25 6.92 3.63 8.73
CA SER A 25 8.22 3.03 8.39
C SER A 25 9.18 4.12 7.93
N GLU A 26 10.45 3.74 7.86
CA GLU A 26 11.52 4.53 7.28
C GLU A 26 11.22 4.97 5.84
N ASP A 27 11.82 6.09 5.45
CA ASP A 27 11.86 6.49 4.05
C ASP A 27 12.90 5.65 3.31
N LEU A 28 12.51 5.07 2.19
CA LEU A 28 13.36 4.24 1.36
C LEU A 28 13.42 4.78 -0.07
N ALA A 29 14.61 5.10 -0.56
CA ALA A 29 14.81 5.47 -1.95
C ALA A 29 14.93 4.21 -2.83
N LEU A 30 14.11 4.16 -3.88
CA LEU A 30 14.19 3.17 -4.96
C LEU A 30 14.59 3.88 -6.25
N ALA A 31 15.61 3.36 -6.94
CA ALA A 31 16.07 3.95 -8.20
C ALA A 31 15.03 3.76 -9.32
N VAL A 32 14.93 4.72 -10.24
CA VAL A 32 14.18 4.52 -11.48
C VAL A 32 14.91 3.46 -12.31
N GLY A 33 14.17 2.43 -12.74
CA GLY A 33 14.72 1.23 -13.35
C GLY A 33 14.99 0.10 -12.35
N HIS A 34 14.72 0.29 -11.05
CA HIS A 34 14.76 -0.80 -10.07
C HIS A 34 13.77 -1.90 -10.45
N ASP A 35 14.24 -3.15 -10.45
CA ASP A 35 13.42 -4.34 -10.61
C ASP A 35 13.97 -5.43 -9.70
N GLY A 36 13.34 -5.63 -8.55
CA GLY A 36 13.89 -6.51 -7.53
C GLY A 36 13.25 -6.42 -6.16
N PRO A 37 13.74 -7.24 -5.22
CA PRO A 37 13.28 -7.19 -3.85
C PRO A 37 13.65 -5.86 -3.18
N PHE A 38 12.77 -5.40 -2.30
CA PHE A 38 13.04 -4.31 -1.37
C PHE A 38 12.43 -4.65 0.00
N THR A 39 12.89 -3.97 1.04
CA THR A 39 12.37 -4.12 2.41
C THR A 39 11.89 -2.79 2.90
N LEU A 40 10.68 -2.73 3.43
CA LEU A 40 10.10 -1.54 4.05
C LEU A 40 9.41 -1.94 5.35
N GLY A 41 9.71 -1.21 6.44
CA GLY A 41 9.15 -1.54 7.76
C GLY A 41 9.52 -2.97 8.19
N GLY A 42 10.73 -3.42 7.85
CA GLY A 42 11.25 -4.75 8.14
C GLY A 42 10.65 -5.89 7.30
N ARG A 43 9.83 -5.61 6.28
CA ARG A 43 9.12 -6.62 5.50
C ARG A 43 9.49 -6.55 4.03
N ALA A 44 9.86 -7.71 3.46
CA ALA A 44 10.22 -7.82 2.06
C ALA A 44 9.00 -7.80 1.11
N ALA A 45 9.16 -7.20 -0.07
CA ALA A 45 8.28 -7.30 -1.23
C ALA A 45 9.12 -7.14 -2.52
N HIS A 46 8.48 -7.24 -3.69
CA HIS A 46 9.15 -6.99 -4.97
C HIS A 46 8.60 -5.70 -5.60
N ALA A 47 9.47 -4.83 -6.06
CA ALA A 47 9.10 -3.60 -6.76
C ALA A 47 9.72 -3.56 -8.15
N THR A 48 8.96 -3.02 -9.09
CA THR A 48 9.47 -2.54 -10.37
C THR A 48 9.17 -1.04 -10.46
N VAL A 49 10.20 -0.23 -10.68
CA VAL A 49 10.10 1.24 -10.73
C VAL A 49 10.37 1.70 -12.14
N THR A 50 9.36 2.26 -12.80
CA THR A 50 9.44 2.67 -14.21
C THR A 50 9.06 4.12 -14.38
N ARG A 51 9.68 4.76 -15.37
CA ARG A 51 9.21 6.05 -15.88
C ARG A 51 8.12 5.81 -16.92
N ALA A 52 7.02 6.53 -16.80
CA ALA A 52 5.90 6.46 -17.72
C ALA A 52 5.41 7.87 -18.10
N LEU A 53 4.51 7.91 -19.09
CA LEU A 53 3.74 9.10 -19.43
C LEU A 53 2.36 8.98 -18.76
N ASP A 54 1.95 10.01 -18.03
CA ASP A 54 0.60 10.12 -17.53
C ASP A 54 -0.35 10.30 -18.72
N ARG A 55 -1.26 9.35 -18.91
CA ARG A 55 -2.23 9.37 -19.99
C ARG A 55 -3.22 10.54 -19.89
N ARG A 56 -3.42 11.11 -18.69
CA ARG A 56 -4.37 12.20 -18.46
C ARG A 56 -3.74 13.57 -18.72
N SER A 57 -2.57 13.82 -18.14
CA SER A 57 -1.89 15.12 -18.24
C SER A 57 -0.86 15.19 -19.37
N GLY A 58 -0.42 14.06 -19.92
CA GLY A 58 0.74 13.98 -20.82
C GLY A 58 2.09 14.24 -20.13
N GLY A 59 2.08 14.49 -18.81
CA GLY A 59 3.28 14.72 -18.01
C GLY A 59 4.04 13.44 -17.69
N SER A 60 5.28 13.56 -17.19
CA SER A 60 6.04 12.40 -16.75
C SER A 60 5.58 11.94 -15.36
N VAL A 61 5.49 10.62 -15.19
CA VAL A 61 5.24 9.96 -13.91
C VAL A 61 6.30 8.90 -13.66
N ILE A 62 6.54 8.61 -12.38
CA ILE A 62 7.22 7.38 -11.95
C ILE A 62 6.16 6.45 -11.38
N GLU A 63 6.12 5.23 -11.90
CA GLU A 63 5.26 4.14 -11.44
C GLU A 63 6.08 3.18 -10.58
N VAL A 64 5.57 2.83 -9.41
CA VAL A 64 6.10 1.80 -8.52
C VAL A 64 5.09 0.66 -8.50
N ALA A 65 5.36 -0.39 -9.26
CA ALA A 65 4.56 -1.61 -9.28
C ALA A 65 5.06 -2.56 -8.21
N VAL A 66 4.23 -2.89 -7.23
CA VAL A 66 4.59 -3.73 -6.08
C VAL A 66 3.86 -5.06 -6.14
N THR A 67 4.63 -6.14 -6.16
CA THR A 67 4.11 -7.49 -5.89
C THR A 67 4.24 -7.73 -4.38
N PRO A 68 3.13 -8.00 -3.68
CA PRO A 68 3.15 -8.25 -2.24
C PRO A 68 4.15 -9.34 -1.87
N GLY A 69 4.80 -9.16 -0.72
CA GLY A 69 5.69 -10.16 -0.17
C GLY A 69 4.96 -11.40 0.32
N GLU A 70 5.74 -12.45 0.54
CA GLU A 70 5.29 -13.61 1.30
C GLU A 70 4.97 -13.24 2.75
N TRP A 71 4.17 -14.09 3.39
CA TRP A 71 3.91 -14.00 4.82
C TRP A 71 5.20 -14.20 5.62
N GLN A 72 5.53 -13.19 6.41
CA GLN A 72 6.57 -13.20 7.43
C GLN A 72 5.85 -13.22 8.77
N THR A 73 5.86 -14.39 9.41
CA THR A 73 4.99 -14.70 10.57
C THR A 73 3.51 -14.47 10.25
N ASP A 74 2.95 -13.43 10.83
CA ASP A 74 1.57 -12.96 10.77
C ASP A 74 1.41 -11.70 9.93
N HIS A 75 2.50 -11.15 9.36
CA HIS A 75 2.47 -9.94 8.56
C HIS A 75 2.98 -10.18 7.14
N ARG A 76 2.48 -9.41 6.18
CA ARG A 76 3.15 -9.23 4.87
C ARG A 76 3.00 -7.81 4.38
N LEU A 77 4.02 -7.31 3.70
CA LEU A 77 3.94 -6.03 3.00
C LEU A 77 3.08 -6.18 1.76
N LEU A 78 2.04 -5.34 1.64
CA LEU A 78 1.24 -5.23 0.43
C LEU A 78 1.88 -4.23 -0.54
N TYR A 79 2.08 -3.00 -0.07
CA TYR A 79 2.72 -1.91 -0.81
C TYR A 79 3.02 -0.71 0.12
N PRO A 80 3.86 0.25 -0.30
CA PRO A 80 4.08 1.49 0.44
C PRO A 80 2.84 2.38 0.44
N GLY A 81 2.48 2.97 1.59
CA GLY A 81 1.37 3.92 1.73
C GLY A 81 1.68 5.31 1.17
N HIS A 82 2.96 5.62 0.94
CA HIS A 82 3.41 6.87 0.35
C HIS A 82 4.51 6.64 -0.69
N VAL A 83 4.46 7.44 -1.75
CA VAL A 83 5.44 7.51 -2.84
C VAL A 83 5.63 8.97 -3.21
N PHE A 84 6.88 9.45 -3.24
CA PHE A 84 7.20 10.85 -3.49
C PHE A 84 8.59 11.05 -4.12
N ILE A 85 8.81 12.23 -4.71
CA ILE A 85 10.05 12.65 -5.37
C ILE A 85 10.50 13.97 -4.73
N ASP A 86 11.80 14.15 -4.49
CA ASP A 86 12.41 15.37 -3.93
C ASP A 86 11.72 15.90 -2.67
N ASP A 87 11.38 15.01 -1.73
CA ASP A 87 10.64 15.28 -0.48
C ASP A 87 9.23 15.86 -0.65
N ARG A 88 8.75 15.98 -1.89
CA ARG A 88 7.41 16.47 -2.18
C ARG A 88 6.44 15.32 -2.11
N ARG A 89 5.74 15.18 -0.98
CA ARG A 89 4.56 14.32 -0.80
C ARG A 89 3.36 14.80 -1.63
N LEU A 90 3.56 14.99 -2.92
CA LEU A 90 2.50 15.22 -3.89
C LEU A 90 1.61 13.97 -3.87
N GLY A 91 0.29 14.16 -3.88
CA GLY A 91 -0.64 13.05 -3.90
C GLY A 91 -0.28 12.08 -5.02
N HIS A 92 -0.18 10.79 -4.68
CA HIS A 92 0.02 9.73 -5.66
C HIS A 92 -1.33 9.17 -6.07
N SER A 93 -1.39 8.57 -7.26
CA SER A 93 -2.53 7.74 -7.65
C SER A 93 -2.19 6.27 -7.45
N MET A 94 -3.22 5.45 -7.22
CA MET A 94 -3.06 4.02 -7.01
C MET A 94 -4.01 3.25 -7.92
N SER A 95 -3.50 2.17 -8.50
CA SER A 95 -4.28 1.18 -9.25
C SER A 95 -4.15 -0.18 -8.59
N MET A 96 -5.29 -0.78 -8.24
CA MET A 96 -5.38 -2.10 -7.64
C MET A 96 -6.24 -2.99 -8.53
N VAL A 97 -5.62 -4.02 -9.12
CA VAL A 97 -6.32 -5.06 -9.87
C VAL A 97 -6.03 -6.41 -9.23
N ILE A 98 -7.08 -7.18 -8.95
CA ILE A 98 -6.95 -8.49 -8.31
C ILE A 98 -6.02 -9.38 -9.14
N GLY A 99 -5.02 -9.99 -8.48
CA GLY A 99 -4.04 -10.86 -9.12
C GLY A 99 -2.96 -10.14 -9.92
N ARG A 100 -2.86 -8.81 -9.82
CA ARG A 100 -1.79 -8.00 -10.42
C ARG A 100 -1.03 -7.21 -9.34
N PRO A 101 0.21 -6.79 -9.63
CA PRO A 101 0.92 -5.84 -8.79
C PRO A 101 0.08 -4.59 -8.51
N VAL A 102 0.21 -4.03 -7.31
CA VAL A 102 -0.36 -2.72 -7.00
C VAL A 102 0.56 -1.65 -7.57
N THR A 103 0.04 -0.77 -8.40
CA THR A 103 0.83 0.32 -9.00
C THR A 103 0.52 1.62 -8.30
N LEU A 104 1.56 2.26 -7.78
CA LEU A 104 1.52 3.63 -7.27
C LEU A 104 2.20 4.56 -8.27
N SER A 105 1.58 5.68 -8.60
CA SER A 105 2.15 6.64 -9.57
C SER A 105 2.33 8.00 -8.91
N CYS A 106 3.55 8.54 -9.00
CA CYS A 106 3.90 9.88 -8.55
C CYS A 106 4.27 10.75 -9.75
N ALA A 107 3.77 11.99 -9.79
CA ALA A 107 4.14 12.93 -10.84
C ALA A 107 5.62 13.32 -10.72
N ASP A 108 6.34 13.31 -11.85
CA ASP A 108 7.68 13.86 -11.99
C ASP A 108 7.64 15.06 -12.95
N PRO A 109 7.37 16.29 -12.43
CA PRO A 109 7.33 17.49 -13.26
C PRO A 109 8.66 17.79 -13.97
N THR A 110 9.78 17.30 -13.43
CA THR A 110 11.11 17.55 -13.98
C THR A 110 11.42 16.60 -15.15
N GLY A 111 10.77 15.44 -15.18
CA GLY A 111 11.10 14.35 -16.11
C GLY A 111 12.49 13.75 -15.92
N ALA A 112 13.21 14.15 -14.86
CA ALA A 112 14.62 13.87 -14.66
C ALA A 112 14.91 13.15 -13.33
N ALA A 113 13.91 12.86 -12.52
CA ALA A 113 14.10 12.14 -11.26
C ALA A 113 14.76 10.77 -11.49
N THR A 114 15.80 10.48 -10.71
CA THR A 114 16.56 9.22 -10.81
C THR A 114 16.15 8.20 -9.75
N ALA A 115 15.35 8.62 -8.78
CA ALA A 115 14.83 7.78 -7.71
C ALA A 115 13.45 8.30 -7.26
N VAL A 116 12.75 7.44 -6.54
CA VAL A 116 11.51 7.72 -5.84
C VAL A 116 11.65 7.26 -4.40
N THR A 117 11.14 8.04 -3.46
CA THR A 117 11.09 7.66 -2.05
C THR A 117 9.75 7.01 -1.76
N VAL A 118 9.79 5.84 -1.12
CA VAL A 118 8.63 5.14 -0.61
C VAL A 118 8.65 5.14 0.91
N ALA A 119 7.48 5.23 1.54
CA ALA A 119 7.36 5.29 3.00
C ALA A 119 6.00 4.79 3.46
N SER A 120 5.90 4.48 4.75
CA SER A 120 4.72 3.87 5.40
C SER A 120 4.38 2.50 4.80
N SER A 121 4.29 1.47 5.62
CA SER A 121 4.04 0.12 5.15
C SER A 121 2.56 -0.17 5.25
N LEU A 122 1.88 -0.38 4.12
CA LEU A 122 0.56 -0.99 4.18
C LEU A 122 0.75 -2.50 4.30
N VAL A 123 0.41 -3.02 5.48
CA VAL A 123 0.64 -4.41 5.86
C VAL A 123 -0.67 -5.16 5.96
N HIS A 124 -0.66 -6.41 5.52
CA HIS A 124 -1.72 -7.36 5.80
C HIS A 124 -1.32 -8.15 7.05
N VAL A 125 -2.23 -8.28 8.00
CA VAL A 125 -1.97 -8.93 9.29
C VAL A 125 -3.01 -10.02 9.58
N ARG A 126 -2.54 -11.23 9.86
CA ARG A 126 -3.38 -12.37 10.23
C ARG A 126 -3.94 -12.20 11.62
N GLY A 127 -5.16 -12.69 11.79
CA GLY A 127 -5.85 -12.75 13.07
C GLY A 127 -5.56 -14.03 13.86
N PRO A 128 -6.50 -14.43 14.74
CA PRO A 128 -7.87 -13.91 14.83
C PRO A 128 -7.93 -12.49 15.40
N TRP A 129 -8.77 -11.64 14.80
CA TRP A 129 -9.11 -10.31 15.29
C TRP A 129 -10.58 -10.26 15.68
N GLU A 130 -10.89 -9.52 16.74
CA GLU A 130 -12.26 -9.20 17.12
C GLU A 130 -12.49 -7.70 16.94
N LEU A 131 -13.47 -7.34 16.11
CA LEU A 131 -13.93 -5.96 15.98
C LEU A 131 -15.24 -5.81 16.75
N GLU A 132 -15.19 -5.03 17.82
CA GLU A 132 -16.36 -4.66 18.60
C GLU A 132 -17.01 -3.38 18.05
N ILE A 133 -18.30 -3.46 17.73
CA ILE A 133 -19.09 -2.34 17.22
C ILE A 133 -20.23 -2.05 18.22
N PRO A 134 -20.27 -0.86 18.84
CA PRO A 134 -21.38 -0.48 19.70
C PRO A 134 -22.66 -0.28 18.87
N VAL A 135 -23.79 -0.75 19.41
CA VAL A 135 -25.12 -0.55 18.83
C VAL A 135 -25.83 0.54 19.62
N ALA A 136 -26.13 1.65 18.96
CA ALA A 136 -26.84 2.80 19.53
C ALA A 136 -28.34 2.52 19.71
#